data_AF-A0A6I7WRV5-F1
#
_entry.id   AF-A0A6I7WRV5-F1
#
_cell.length_a   1.000
_cell.length_b   1.000
_cell.length_c   1.000
_cell.angle_alpha   90.00
_cell.angle_beta   90.00
_cell.angle_gamma   90.00
#
_symmetry.space_group_name_H-M   'P 1'
#
loop_
_entity.id
_entity.type
_entity.pdbx_description
1 polymer ?
#
loop_
_entity_poly.entity_id
_entity_poly.type
_entity_poly.pdbx_seq_one_letter_code
_entity_poly.pdbx_strand_id
1 'polypeptide(L)' 'MKIYSNGFFRLLLAIILIMHCVVVSAASKSLCVFDLLGANGPIYAQMKDYKIAAINWGVDLQLKPYI' A
#
# COMPACT_ATOMS: atom_id res chain seq x y z
N MET A 1 34.87 26.94 25.32
CA MET A 1 33.64 26.76 24.51
C MET A 1 33.81 25.63 23.47
N LYS A 2 34.11 24.38 23.89
CA LYS A 2 34.19 23.21 23.00
C LYS A 2 33.32 22.02 23.46
N ILE A 3 32.83 22.09 24.70
CA ILE A 3 32.04 21.01 25.35
C ILE A 3 30.58 21.01 24.86
N TYR A 4 30.01 22.17 24.51
CA TYR A 4 28.66 22.31 23.94
C TYR A 4 28.52 21.78 22.50
N SER A 5 29.62 21.71 21.73
CA SER A 5 29.60 21.25 20.33
C SER A 5 29.35 19.75 20.21
N ASN A 6 29.92 18.95 21.13
CA ASN A 6 29.85 17.49 21.07
C ASN A 6 28.49 16.93 21.53
N GLY A 7 27.84 17.58 22.50
CA GLY A 7 26.50 17.19 22.97
C GLY A 7 25.42 17.50 21.93
N PHE A 8 25.53 18.66 21.28
CA PHE A 8 24.65 19.05 20.18
C PHE A 8 24.78 18.12 18.98
N PHE A 9 26.02 17.76 18.60
CA PHE A 9 26.27 16.83 17.49
C PHE A 9 25.73 15.41 17.77
N ARG A 10 25.84 14.92 19.01
CA ARG A 10 25.25 13.64 19.43
C ARG A 10 23.73 13.65 19.38
N LEU A 11 23.10 14.76 19.78
CA LEU A 11 21.65 14.92 19.73
C LEU A 11 21.15 14.95 18.27
N LEU A 12 21.89 15.62 17.39
CA LEU A 12 21.59 15.70 15.96
C LEU A 12 21.68 14.33 15.26
N LEU A 13 22.70 13.54 15.61
CA LEU A 13 22.87 12.18 15.09
C LEU A 13 21.75 11.23 15.54
N ALA A 14 21.27 11.39 16.78
CA ALA A 14 20.17 10.60 17.31
C ALA A 14 18.84 10.90 16.60
N ILE A 15 18.57 12.16 16.24
CA ILE A 15 17.35 12.55 15.52
C ILE A 15 17.31 11.96 14.11
N ILE A 16 18.46 11.91 13.42
CA ILE A 16 18.57 11.35 12.06
C ILE A 16 18.25 9.85 12.04
N LEU A 17 18.61 9.10 13.08
CA LEU A 17 18.35 7.66 13.18
C LEU A 17 16.87 7.30 13.37
N ILE A 18 16.04 8.22 13.89
CA ILE A 18 14.61 7.98 14.15
C ILE A 18 13.78 8.23 12.86
N MET A 19 14.36 8.86 11.84
CA MET A 19 13.64 9.35 10.66
C MET A 19 13.48 8.33 9.52
N HIS A 20 13.50 7.02 9.80
CA HIS A 20 13.17 6.00 8.80
C HIS A 20 11.76 5.46 9.04
N CYS A 21 10.75 6.21 8.63
CA CYS A 21 9.41 5.67 8.43
C CYS A 21 9.34 5.13 6.99
N VAL A 22 9.37 3.82 6.83
CA VAL A 22 9.11 3.20 5.52
C VAL A 22 7.60 3.23 5.29
N VAL A 23 7.17 4.11 4.39
CA VAL A 23 5.77 4.19 3.96
C VAL A 23 5.54 3.07 2.94
N VAL A 24 4.90 1.98 3.34
CA VAL A 24 4.45 0.92 2.42
C VAL A 24 3.15 1.38 1.78
N SER A 25 3.22 1.81 0.51
CA SER A 25 2.04 2.19 -0.27
C SER A 25 1.38 0.95 -0.87
N ALA A 26 0.05 0.93 -0.93
CA ALA A 26 -0.67 -0.14 -1.59
C ALA A 26 -0.34 -0.17 -3.09
N ALA A 27 0.06 -1.33 -3.61
CA ALA A 27 0.37 -1.49 -5.03
C ALA A 27 -0.94 -1.55 -5.83
N SER A 28 -1.17 -0.59 -6.72
CA SER A 28 -2.32 -0.64 -7.62
C SER A 28 -2.09 -1.66 -8.74
N LYS A 29 -3.01 -2.61 -8.90
CA LYS A 29 -2.92 -3.71 -9.87
C LYS A 29 -4.24 -3.90 -10.60
N SER A 30 -4.20 -4.10 -11.92
CA SER A 30 -5.39 -4.45 -12.68
C SER A 30 -5.63 -5.96 -12.68
N LEU A 31 -6.87 -6.38 -12.48
CA LEU A 31 -7.28 -7.78 -12.48
C LEU A 31 -8.39 -7.97 -13.51
N CYS A 32 -8.16 -8.84 -14.49
CA CYS A 32 -9.16 -9.24 -15.48
C CYS A 32 -10.06 -10.32 -14.87
N VAL A 33 -11.36 -10.04 -14.80
CA VAL A 33 -12.36 -10.97 -14.27
C VAL A 33 -13.21 -11.44 -15.44
N PHE A 34 -13.09 -12.72 -15.76
CA PHE A 34 -13.95 -13.37 -16.74
C PHE A 34 -15.25 -13.81 -16.06
N ASP A 35 -16.36 -13.39 -16.63
CA ASP A 35 -17.71 -13.81 -16.22
C ASP A 35 -18.58 -13.89 -17.47
N LEU A 36 -19.42 -14.93 -17.58
CA LEU A 36 -20.33 -15.13 -18.72
C LEU A 36 -21.28 -13.93 -18.94
N LEU A 37 -21.57 -13.16 -17.88
CA LEU A 37 -22.38 -11.95 -17.94
C LEU A 37 -21.57 -10.66 -17.75
N GLY A 38 -20.23 -10.76 -17.81
CA GLY A 38 -19.29 -9.66 -17.61
C GLY A 38 -19.50 -8.97 -16.26
N ALA A 39 -19.66 -7.64 -16.29
CA ALA A 39 -19.80 -6.83 -15.07
C ALA A 39 -21.07 -7.14 -14.24
N ASN A 40 -22.05 -7.82 -14.84
CA ASN A 40 -23.35 -8.13 -14.22
C ASN A 40 -23.43 -9.56 -13.69
N GLY A 41 -22.37 -10.34 -13.82
CA GLY A 41 -22.40 -11.73 -13.41
C GLY A 41 -22.03 -11.98 -11.95
N PRO A 42 -22.34 -13.19 -11.46
CA PRO A 42 -22.15 -13.55 -10.06
C PRO A 42 -20.67 -13.62 -9.67
N ILE A 43 -19.77 -13.97 -10.60
CA ILE A 43 -18.33 -14.01 -10.36
C ILE A 43 -17.81 -12.59 -10.24
N TYR A 44 -18.18 -11.69 -11.16
CA TYR A 44 -17.76 -10.28 -11.07
C TYR A 44 -18.27 -9.62 -9.78
N ALA A 45 -19.49 -9.94 -9.34
CA ALA A 45 -20.02 -9.47 -8.06
C ALA A 45 -19.16 -9.94 -6.88
N GLN A 46 -18.81 -11.24 -6.83
CA GLN A 46 -17.94 -11.79 -5.79
C GLN A 46 -16.53 -11.15 -5.80
N MET A 47 -15.99 -10.82 -6.97
CA MET A 47 -14.67 -10.20 -7.07
C MET A 47 -14.62 -8.79 -6.50
N LYS A 48 -15.77 -8.09 -6.36
CA LYS A 48 -15.83 -6.81 -5.64
C LYS A 48 -15.53 -6.98 -4.16
N ASP A 49 -15.98 -8.05 -3.54
CA ASP A 49 -15.64 -8.37 -2.15
C ASP A 49 -14.17 -8.77 -2.02
N TYR A 50 -13.65 -9.52 -3.00
CA TYR A 50 -12.23 -9.86 -3.06
C TYR A 50 -11.33 -8.63 -3.17
N LYS A 51 -11.75 -7.60 -3.92
CA LYS A 51 -11.05 -6.31 -3.95
C LYS A 51 -10.89 -5.72 -2.55
N ILE A 52 -11.93 -5.79 -1.71
CA ILE A 52 -11.88 -5.27 -0.34
C ILE A 52 -10.89 -6.09 0.50
N ALA A 53 -10.92 -7.42 0.39
CA ALA A 53 -9.96 -8.28 1.08
C ALA A 53 -8.51 -8.01 0.66
N ALA A 54 -8.28 -7.73 -0.62
CA ALA A 54 -6.95 -7.44 -1.17
C ALA A 54 -6.30 -6.15 -0.62
N ILE A 55 -7.11 -5.19 -0.17
CA ILE A 55 -6.60 -3.98 0.49
C ILE A 55 -5.80 -4.34 1.75
N ASN A 56 -6.22 -5.38 2.48
CA ASN A 56 -5.50 -5.85 3.67
C ASN A 56 -4.13 -6.49 3.35
N TRP A 57 -3.89 -6.81 2.08
CA TRP A 57 -2.59 -7.29 1.58
C TRP A 57 -1.74 -6.16 0.99
N GLY A 58 -2.19 -4.90 1.10
CA GLY A 58 -1.51 -3.76 0.49
C GLY A 58 -1.64 -3.74 -1.03
N VAL A 59 -2.75 -4.26 -1.59
CA VAL A 59 -3.01 -4.23 -3.03
C VAL A 59 -4.35 -3.54 -3.29
N ASP A 60 -4.35 -2.52 -4.14
CA ASP A 60 -5.58 -1.93 -4.67
C ASP A 60 -5.89 -2.55 -6.04
N LEU A 61 -6.89 -3.43 -6.08
CA LEU A 61 -7.29 -4.11 -7.30
C LEU A 61 -8.23 -3.24 -8.14
N GLN A 62 -7.89 -3.02 -9.41
CA GLN A 62 -8.77 -2.47 -10.42
C GLN A 62 -9.38 -3.62 -11.24
N LEU A 63 -10.64 -3.92 -10.98
CA LEU A 63 -11.37 -4.99 -11.64
C LEU A 63 -11.75 -4.56 -13.07
N LYS A 64 -11.38 -5.39 -14.06
CA LYS A 64 -11.76 -5.23 -15.46
C LYS A 64 -12.64 -6.41 -15.88
N PRO A 65 -13.93 -6.20 -16.19
CA PRO A 65 -14.81 -7.27 -16.64
C PRO A 65 -14.45 -7.70 -18.07
N TYR A 66 -14.47 -9.01 -18.33
CA TYR A 66 -14.34 -9.63 -19.64
C TYR A 66 -15.46 -10.66 -19.84
N ILE A 67 -15.89 -10.81 -21.10
CA ILE A 67 -16.88 -11.78 -21.59
C ILE A 67 -16.19 -12.68 -22.60
#